data_AF-A0A7J8T6N2-F1
#
_entry.id   AF-A0A7J8T6N2-F1
#
_cell.length_a   1.000
_cell.length_b   1.000
_cell.length_c   1.000
_cell.angle_alpha   90.00
_cell.angle_beta   90.00
_cell.angle_gamma   90.00
#
_symmetry.space_group_name_H-M   'P 1'
#
loop_
_entity.id
_entity.type
_entity.pdbx_description
1 polymer ?
#
loop_
_entity_poly.entity_id
_entity_poly.type
_entity_poly.pdbx_seq_one_letter_code
_entity_poly.pdbx_strand_id
1 'polypeptide(L)'
;MKEMLELVEGRTDGLDSIEEQLRDFVLYSLDANGEKLKGLLEYTTEKLAERDENLEDMVSAMKKEIEELKGELTIYKVALSNGMLSSRLKQQAKDVPKLEKPTDEKRSGNAIRTWEEFQREVKKQFYPQYAEKEARAKLYRLTEKEAFYWFEDGLKSWAKHEL
;
A
#
# COMPACT_ATOMS: atom_id res chain seq x y z
N MET A 1 -55.01 -49.21 36.11
CA MET A 1 -55.23 -47.90 35.44
C MET A 1 -54.55 -46.76 36.19
N LYS A 2 -54.77 -46.57 37.50
CA LYS A 2 -54.18 -45.47 38.29
C LYS A 2 -52.63 -45.46 38.32
N GLU A 3 -51.99 -46.61 38.54
CA GLU A 3 -50.52 -46.73 38.54
C GLU A 3 -49.88 -46.42 37.17
N MET A 4 -50.55 -46.76 36.07
CA MET A 4 -50.05 -46.38 34.73
C MET A 4 -50.19 -44.89 34.47
N LEU A 5 -51.18 -44.22 35.07
CA LEU A 5 -51.36 -42.77 34.94
C LEU A 5 -50.23 -42.04 35.69
N GLU A 6 -49.94 -42.43 36.93
CA GLU A 6 -48.87 -41.84 37.74
C GLU A 6 -47.47 -42.08 37.10
N LEU A 7 -47.26 -43.24 36.48
CA LEU A 7 -46.02 -43.51 35.73
C LEU A 7 -45.88 -42.65 34.47
N VAL A 8 -46.99 -42.38 33.77
CA VAL A 8 -47.00 -41.52 32.58
C VAL A 8 -46.78 -40.07 32.97
N GLU A 9 -47.41 -39.60 34.04
CA GLU A 9 -47.27 -38.24 34.59
C GLU A 9 -45.83 -37.99 35.09
N GLY A 10 -45.24 -38.93 35.82
CA GLY A 10 -43.83 -38.81 36.21
C GLY A 10 -42.84 -38.81 35.04
N ARG A 11 -43.20 -39.40 33.89
CA ARG A 11 -42.39 -39.32 32.66
C ARG A 11 -42.57 -37.98 31.95
N THR A 12 -43.77 -37.41 31.95
CA THR A 12 -44.01 -36.08 31.35
C THR A 12 -43.31 -34.99 32.14
N ASP A 13 -43.33 -35.05 33.47
CA ASP A 13 -42.63 -34.09 34.32
C ASP A 13 -41.10 -34.15 34.12
N GLY A 14 -40.57 -35.36 33.94
CA GLY A 14 -39.15 -35.56 33.62
C GLY A 14 -38.77 -35.00 32.25
N LEU A 15 -39.67 -35.09 31.27
CA LEU A 15 -39.50 -34.50 29.94
C LEU A 15 -39.50 -32.96 29.99
N ASP A 16 -40.43 -32.38 30.73
CA ASP A 16 -40.54 -30.93 30.89
C ASP A 16 -39.31 -30.34 31.60
N SER A 17 -38.77 -31.04 32.62
CA SER A 17 -37.54 -30.63 33.31
C SER A 17 -36.31 -30.67 32.39
N ILE A 18 -36.21 -31.67 31.51
CA ILE A 18 -35.12 -31.75 30.53
C ILE A 18 -35.27 -30.64 29.48
N GLU A 19 -36.49 -30.32 29.08
CA GLU A 19 -36.76 -29.22 28.15
C GLU A 19 -36.32 -27.87 28.73
N GLU A 20 -36.65 -27.59 29.99
CA GLU A 20 -36.26 -26.35 30.67
C GLU A 20 -34.73 -26.22 30.77
N GLN A 21 -34.03 -27.29 31.19
CA GLN A 21 -32.57 -27.30 31.26
C GLN A 21 -31.90 -27.06 29.90
N LEU A 22 -32.45 -27.64 28.82
CA LEU A 22 -31.95 -27.41 27.47
C LEU A 22 -32.17 -25.96 27.04
N ARG A 23 -33.33 -25.37 27.36
CA ARG A 23 -33.63 -23.96 27.06
C ARG A 23 -32.65 -23.04 27.75
N ASP A 24 -32.40 -23.23 29.04
CA ASP A 24 -31.45 -22.42 29.81
C ASP A 24 -30.03 -22.56 29.30
N PHE A 25 -29.59 -23.78 28.99
CA PHE A 25 -28.27 -24.02 28.41
C PHE A 25 -28.09 -23.32 27.06
N VAL A 26 -29.10 -23.38 26.18
CA VAL A 26 -29.08 -22.73 24.87
C VAL A 26 -29.07 -21.21 25.03
N LEU A 27 -29.90 -20.65 25.91
CA LEU A 27 -29.95 -19.21 26.18
C LEU A 27 -28.63 -18.68 26.73
N TYR A 28 -28.07 -19.36 27.75
CA TYR A 28 -26.78 -19.00 28.32
C TYR A 28 -25.66 -19.07 27.28
N SER A 29 -25.65 -20.12 26.47
CA SER A 29 -24.64 -20.29 25.43
C SER A 29 -24.76 -19.24 24.32
N LEU A 30 -25.99 -18.87 23.95
CA LEU A 30 -26.24 -17.79 22.98
C LEU A 30 -25.74 -16.45 23.52
N ASP A 31 -26.10 -16.12 24.76
CA ASP A 31 -25.74 -14.86 25.40
C ASP A 31 -24.21 -14.73 25.54
N ALA A 32 -23.56 -15.76 26.09
CA ALA A 32 -22.11 -15.78 26.24
C ALA A 32 -21.36 -15.67 24.91
N ASN A 33 -21.89 -16.27 23.83
CA ASN A 33 -21.29 -16.14 22.50
C ASN A 33 -21.62 -14.79 21.86
N GLY A 34 -22.80 -14.24 22.12
CA GLY A 34 -23.21 -12.90 21.70
C GLY A 34 -22.29 -11.83 22.25
N GLU A 35 -22.01 -11.87 23.56
CA GLU A 35 -21.09 -10.92 24.21
C GLU A 35 -19.65 -11.08 23.70
N LYS A 36 -19.17 -12.31 23.45
CA LYS A 36 -17.85 -12.53 22.82
C LYS A 36 -17.77 -11.94 21.42
N LEU A 37 -18.79 -12.17 20.59
CA LEU A 37 -18.85 -11.65 19.22
C LEU A 37 -18.92 -10.12 19.23
N LYS A 38 -19.73 -9.55 20.12
CA LYS A 38 -19.85 -8.10 20.31
C LYS A 38 -18.51 -7.47 20.70
N GLY A 39 -17.84 -8.01 21.72
CA GLY A 39 -16.53 -7.50 22.13
C GLY A 39 -15.47 -7.60 21.04
N LEU A 40 -15.49 -8.69 20.24
CA LEU A 40 -14.59 -8.82 19.08
C LEU A 40 -14.92 -7.80 17.99
N LEU A 41 -16.20 -7.57 17.70
CA LEU A 41 -16.65 -6.57 16.74
C LEU A 41 -16.20 -5.16 17.17
N GLU A 42 -16.42 -4.79 18.43
CA GLU A 42 -16.01 -3.50 19.01
C GLU A 42 -14.50 -3.31 18.88
N TYR A 43 -13.70 -4.29 19.33
CA TYR A 43 -12.24 -4.25 19.19
C TYR A 43 -11.78 -4.07 17.74
N THR A 44 -12.36 -4.84 16.80
CA THR A 44 -11.99 -4.71 15.37
C THR A 44 -12.40 -3.38 14.78
N THR A 45 -13.53 -2.81 15.22
CA THR A 45 -14.03 -1.51 14.76
C THR A 45 -13.13 -0.39 15.28
N GLU A 46 -12.73 -0.43 16.55
CA GLU A 46 -11.77 0.51 17.13
C GLU A 46 -10.42 0.47 16.42
N LYS A 47 -9.88 -0.74 16.21
CA LYS A 47 -8.59 -0.90 15.50
C LYS A 47 -8.64 -0.42 14.05
N LEU A 48 -9.79 -0.56 13.39
CA LEU A 48 -9.98 -0.04 12.04
C LEU A 48 -10.03 1.49 12.04
N ALA A 49 -10.75 2.08 12.99
CA ALA A 49 -10.82 3.54 13.15
C ALA A 49 -9.45 4.18 13.44
N GLU A 50 -8.66 3.60 14.35
CA GLU A 50 -7.28 4.04 14.62
C GLU A 50 -6.42 4.02 13.35
N ARG A 51 -6.55 2.98 12.53
CA ARG A 51 -5.80 2.84 11.27
C ARG A 51 -6.23 3.89 10.25
N ASP A 52 -7.53 4.17 10.15
CA ASP A 52 -8.09 5.14 9.21
C ASP A 52 -7.65 6.57 9.57
N GLU A 53 -7.67 6.95 10.85
CA GLU A 53 -7.14 8.24 11.32
C GLU A 53 -5.66 8.41 10.98
N ASN A 54 -4.83 7.38 11.26
CA ASN A 54 -3.42 7.42 10.93
C ASN A 54 -3.16 7.54 9.41
N LEU A 55 -4.00 6.91 8.57
CA LEU A 55 -3.91 7.06 7.13
C LEU A 55 -4.30 8.46 6.65
N GLU A 56 -5.31 9.07 7.27
CA GLU A 56 -5.71 10.45 6.98
C GLU A 56 -4.57 11.44 7.31
N ASP A 57 -3.87 11.24 8.42
CA ASP A 57 -2.70 12.03 8.80
C ASP A 57 -1.56 11.90 7.78
N MET A 58 -1.22 10.67 7.39
CA MET A 58 -0.19 10.41 6.38
C MET A 58 -0.54 11.05 5.03
N VAL A 59 -1.79 10.91 4.58
CA VAL A 59 -2.25 11.50 3.32
C VAL A 59 -2.20 13.03 3.39
N SER A 60 -2.51 13.61 4.55
CA SER A 60 -2.43 15.06 4.76
C SER A 60 -0.99 15.56 4.71
N ALA A 61 -0.05 14.84 5.32
CA ALA A 61 1.38 15.15 5.23
C ALA A 61 1.89 15.07 3.78
N MET A 62 1.57 14.00 3.06
CA MET A 62 1.95 13.82 1.66
C MET A 62 1.40 14.93 0.76
N LYS A 63 0.13 15.33 0.96
CA LYS A 63 -0.47 16.45 0.21
C LYS A 63 0.30 17.75 0.44
N LYS A 64 0.75 18.00 1.68
CA LYS A 64 1.53 19.19 2.01
C LYS A 64 2.89 19.19 1.29
N GLU A 65 3.62 18.08 1.34
CA GLU A 65 4.91 17.93 0.63
C GLU A 65 4.75 18.12 -0.89
N ILE A 66 3.68 17.58 -1.49
CA ILE A 66 3.38 17.77 -2.91
C ILE A 66 3.18 19.26 -3.24
N GLU A 67 2.48 20.02 -2.40
CA GLU A 67 2.29 21.45 -2.62
C GLU A 67 3.58 22.24 -2.46
N GLU A 68 4.44 21.88 -1.50
CA GLU A 68 5.77 22.47 -1.33
C GLU A 68 6.67 22.23 -2.56
N LEU A 69 6.75 20.97 -3.03
CA LEU A 69 7.51 20.60 -4.22
C LEU A 69 7.00 21.30 -5.49
N LYS A 70 5.69 21.49 -5.63
CA LYS A 70 5.12 22.27 -6.74
C LYS A 70 5.56 23.73 -6.67
N GLY A 71 5.61 24.31 -5.47
CA GLY A 71 6.13 25.66 -5.23
C GLY A 71 7.60 25.79 -5.65
N GLU A 72 8.45 24.87 -5.19
CA GLU A 72 9.86 24.83 -5.56
C GLU A 72 10.07 24.65 -7.06
N LEU A 73 9.36 23.71 -7.69
CA LEU A 73 9.43 23.47 -9.14
C LEU A 73 9.09 24.73 -9.95
N THR A 74 8.14 25.53 -9.45
CA THR A 74 7.78 26.81 -10.07
C THR A 74 8.93 27.81 -9.97
N ILE A 75 9.59 27.93 -8.82
CA ILE A 75 10.77 28.78 -8.64
C ILE A 75 11.90 28.34 -9.56
N TYR A 76 12.22 27.03 -9.59
CA TYR A 76 13.25 26.47 -10.48
C TYR A 76 12.97 26.79 -11.95
N LYS A 77 11.72 26.64 -12.38
CA LYS A 77 11.30 26.94 -13.76
C LYS A 77 11.51 28.40 -14.12
N VAL A 78 11.18 29.33 -13.21
CA VAL A 78 11.38 30.78 -13.40
C VAL A 78 12.88 31.15 -13.41
N ALA A 79 13.67 30.60 -12.48
CA ALA A 79 15.10 30.85 -12.42
C ALA A 79 15.84 30.34 -13.68
N LEU A 80 15.39 29.20 -14.22
CA LEU A 80 15.89 28.65 -15.48
C LEU A 80 15.53 29.53 -16.68
N SER A 81 14.28 29.98 -16.79
CA SER A 81 13.85 30.87 -17.89
C SER A 81 14.55 32.22 -17.85
N ASN A 82 14.90 32.71 -16.66
CA ASN A 82 15.58 34.00 -16.46
C ASN A 82 17.11 33.92 -16.66
N GLY A 83 17.67 32.76 -17.05
CA GLY A 83 19.08 32.61 -17.40
C GLY A 83 20.07 32.62 -16.21
N MET A 84 19.57 32.63 -14.97
CA MET A 84 20.38 32.77 -13.76
C MET A 84 21.27 31.54 -13.45
N LEU A 85 20.94 30.37 -14.01
CA LEU A 85 21.68 29.10 -13.82
C LEU A 85 22.66 28.76 -14.95
N SER A 86 22.84 29.65 -15.94
CA SER A 86 23.64 29.39 -17.15
C SER A 86 25.15 29.20 -16.88
N SER A 87 25.65 29.58 -15.70
CA SER A 87 27.07 29.50 -15.33
C SER A 87 27.52 28.15 -14.75
N ARG A 88 26.63 27.39 -14.06
CA ARG A 88 27.04 26.18 -13.31
C ARG A 88 27.06 24.89 -14.14
N LEU A 89 26.27 24.82 -15.22
CA LEU A 89 26.25 23.65 -16.12
C LEU A 89 27.57 23.45 -16.90
N LYS A 90 28.41 24.49 -17.03
CA LYS A 90 29.69 24.35 -17.75
C LYS A 90 30.77 23.61 -16.96
N GLN A 91 30.65 23.49 -15.64
CA GLN A 91 31.70 22.87 -14.80
C GLN A 91 31.46 21.38 -14.51
N GLN A 92 30.22 20.88 -14.55
CA GLN A 92 29.90 19.45 -14.37
C GLN A 92 29.89 18.63 -15.68
N ALA A 93 30.17 19.26 -16.83
CA ALA A 93 30.20 18.59 -18.14
C ALA A 93 31.58 17.96 -18.48
N LYS A 94 32.32 17.46 -17.49
CA LYS A 94 33.64 16.83 -17.73
C LYS A 94 33.66 15.29 -17.67
N ASP A 95 32.73 14.64 -16.96
CA ASP A 95 32.70 13.16 -16.84
C ASP A 95 31.39 12.48 -17.26
N VAL A 96 30.46 13.21 -17.87
CA VAL A 96 29.30 12.60 -18.56
C VAL A 96 29.76 12.19 -19.97
N PRO A 97 29.54 10.94 -20.42
CA PRO A 97 29.81 10.55 -21.80
C PRO A 97 29.15 11.56 -22.73
N LYS A 98 29.99 12.27 -23.46
CA LYS A 98 29.63 13.34 -24.38
C LYS A 98 28.54 12.83 -25.31
N LEU A 99 27.35 13.40 -25.21
CA LEU A 99 26.30 13.18 -26.19
C LEU A 99 26.81 13.81 -27.50
N GLU A 100 27.34 12.96 -28.39
CA GLU A 100 27.79 13.39 -29.70
C GLU A 100 26.60 14.02 -30.44
N LYS A 101 26.84 15.22 -30.98
CA LYS A 101 25.88 15.88 -31.88
C LYS A 101 25.55 14.89 -33.01
N PRO A 102 24.29 14.74 -33.41
CA PRO A 102 23.96 13.86 -34.51
C PRO A 102 24.60 14.46 -35.76
N THR A 103 25.67 13.83 -36.24
CA THR A 103 26.12 14.02 -37.61
C THR A 103 25.07 13.41 -38.51
N ASP A 104 24.66 14.20 -39.51
CA ASP A 104 23.72 13.82 -40.54
C ASP A 104 24.30 12.72 -41.41
N GLU A 105 24.31 11.48 -40.93
CA GLU A 105 24.59 10.35 -41.80
C GLU A 105 23.84 9.10 -41.31
N LYS A 106 22.69 8.92 -41.95
CA LYS A 106 21.96 7.64 -42.12
C LYS A 106 21.45 6.99 -40.84
N ARG A 107 20.68 7.73 -40.03
CA ARG A 107 19.82 7.11 -39.01
C ARG A 107 18.39 7.00 -39.54
N SER A 108 18.08 5.79 -40.02
CA SER A 108 16.75 5.28 -40.37
C SER A 108 15.62 6.02 -39.63
N GLY A 109 14.77 6.68 -40.40
CA GLY A 109 13.77 7.61 -39.92
C GLY A 109 12.71 6.97 -39.05
N ASN A 110 12.65 7.41 -37.80
CA ASN A 110 11.41 7.54 -37.05
C ASN A 110 11.62 8.71 -36.09
N ALA A 111 11.28 9.92 -36.54
CA ALA A 111 11.00 10.99 -35.61
C ALA A 111 9.86 10.49 -34.71
N ILE A 112 10.05 10.55 -33.38
CA ILE A 112 8.99 10.24 -32.42
C ILE A 112 7.88 11.26 -32.67
N ARG A 113 6.78 10.83 -33.29
CA ARG A 113 5.70 11.70 -33.75
C ARG A 113 4.49 11.63 -32.85
N THR A 114 4.40 10.61 -32.01
CA THR A 114 3.31 10.46 -31.05
C THR A 114 3.83 10.24 -29.63
N TRP A 115 2.96 10.55 -28.68
CA TRP A 115 3.24 10.39 -27.27
C TRP A 115 3.51 8.92 -26.89
N GLU A 116 2.83 7.98 -27.55
CA GLU A 116 3.01 6.54 -27.34
C GLU A 116 4.39 6.06 -27.80
N GLU A 117 4.91 6.61 -28.89
CA GLU A 117 6.26 6.32 -29.39
C GLU A 117 7.33 6.84 -28.42
N PHE A 118 7.09 8.02 -27.85
CA PHE A 118 7.96 8.60 -26.83
C PHE A 118 8.00 7.70 -25.59
N GLN A 119 6.82 7.31 -25.07
CA GLN A 119 6.73 6.43 -23.92
C GLN A 119 7.40 5.07 -24.19
N ARG A 120 7.29 4.52 -25.40
CA ARG A 120 7.93 3.27 -25.77
C ARG A 120 9.45 3.36 -25.79
N GLU A 121 10.00 4.42 -26.38
CA GLU A 121 11.46 4.59 -26.43
C GLU A 121 12.04 4.88 -25.03
N VAL A 122 11.35 5.68 -24.21
CA VAL A 122 11.72 5.90 -22.80
C VAL A 122 11.67 4.58 -22.02
N LYS A 123 10.60 3.78 -22.15
CA LYS A 123 10.53 2.47 -21.50
C LYS A 123 11.66 1.55 -21.95
N LYS A 124 11.99 1.53 -23.24
CA LYS A 124 13.09 0.71 -23.76
C LYS A 124 14.46 1.11 -23.18
N GLN A 125 14.70 2.39 -22.95
CA GLN A 125 15.99 2.88 -22.44
C GLN A 125 16.13 2.74 -20.91
N PHE A 126 15.02 2.86 -20.17
CA PHE A 126 15.05 2.93 -18.70
C PHE A 126 14.41 1.74 -17.98
N TYR A 127 13.69 0.86 -18.69
CA TYR A 127 13.22 -0.42 -18.14
C TYR A 127 14.06 -1.56 -18.72
N PRO A 128 15.03 -2.09 -17.98
CA PRO A 128 15.67 -3.35 -18.33
C PRO A 128 14.58 -4.41 -18.56
N GLN A 129 14.71 -5.20 -19.62
CA GLN A 129 13.70 -6.18 -20.07
C GLN A 129 13.31 -7.22 -19.00
N TYR A 130 14.06 -7.27 -17.89
CA TYR A 130 13.85 -8.16 -16.75
C TYR A 130 13.66 -7.43 -15.41
N ALA A 131 13.64 -6.09 -15.37
CA ALA A 131 13.59 -5.33 -14.11
C ALA A 131 12.37 -5.71 -13.25
N GLU A 132 11.21 -5.89 -13.88
CA GLU A 132 10.00 -6.31 -13.17
C GLU A 132 10.09 -7.76 -12.68
N LYS A 133 10.60 -8.68 -13.51
CA LYS A 133 10.80 -10.08 -13.11
C LYS A 133 11.82 -10.21 -11.99
N GLU A 134 12.89 -9.42 -12.05
CA GLU A 134 13.96 -9.41 -11.07
C GLU A 134 13.49 -8.75 -9.76
N ALA A 135 12.74 -7.65 -9.83
CA ALA A 135 12.11 -7.01 -8.68
C ALA A 135 11.09 -7.95 -8.01
N ARG A 136 10.23 -8.63 -8.78
CA ARG A 136 9.28 -9.63 -8.26
C ARG A 136 10.01 -10.83 -7.64
N ALA A 137 11.03 -11.35 -8.31
CA ALA A 137 11.82 -12.46 -7.78
C ALA A 137 12.57 -12.08 -6.49
N LYS A 138 13.03 -10.84 -6.36
CA LYS A 138 13.64 -10.31 -5.13
C LYS A 138 12.59 -10.12 -4.03
N LEU A 139 11.40 -9.60 -4.36
CA LEU A 139 10.28 -9.48 -3.42
C LEU A 139 9.83 -10.81 -2.83
N TYR A 140 9.75 -11.89 -3.63
CA TYR A 140 9.41 -13.22 -3.12
C TYR A 140 10.51 -13.86 -2.25
N ARG A 141 11.75 -13.36 -2.34
CA ARG A 141 12.89 -13.88 -1.57
C ARG A 141 13.13 -13.12 -0.26
N LEU A 142 12.53 -11.95 -0.10
CA LEU A 142 12.66 -11.14 1.09
C LEU A 142 11.58 -11.54 2.10
N THR A 143 12.00 -11.87 3.33
CA THR A 143 11.05 -11.93 4.45
C THR A 143 10.48 -10.54 4.71
N GLU A 144 9.29 -10.44 5.32
CA GLU A 144 8.62 -9.15 5.58
C GLU A 144 9.54 -8.11 6.25
N LYS A 145 10.42 -8.59 7.13
CA LYS A 145 11.41 -7.77 7.83
C LYS A 145 12.53 -7.27 6.91
N GLU A 146 13.00 -8.09 5.98
CA GLU A 146 14.06 -7.72 5.02
C GLU A 146 13.53 -6.79 3.92
N ALA A 147 12.27 -6.96 3.51
CA ALA A 147 11.60 -6.07 2.58
C ALA A 147 11.46 -4.65 3.16
N PHE A 148 11.13 -4.54 4.45
CA PHE A 148 11.08 -3.27 5.17
C PHE A 148 12.46 -2.57 5.24
N TYR A 149 13.52 -3.30 5.60
CA TYR A 149 14.87 -2.73 5.64
C TYR A 149 15.39 -2.32 4.27
N TRP A 150 15.10 -3.09 3.22
CA TRP A 150 15.49 -2.73 1.85
C TRP A 150 14.78 -1.47 1.36
N PHE A 151 13.50 -1.30 1.70
CA PHE A 151 12.73 -0.09 1.38
C PHE A 151 13.26 1.14 2.12
N GLU A 152 13.47 1.03 3.42
CA GLU A 152 14.08 2.07 4.26
C GLU A 152 15.48 2.48 3.77
N ASP A 153 16.31 1.51 3.38
CA ASP A 153 17.68 1.78 2.92
C ASP A 153 17.69 2.41 1.51
N GLY A 154 16.74 2.04 0.66
CA GLY A 154 16.50 2.70 -0.62
C GLY A 154 16.07 4.16 -0.46
N LEU A 155 15.15 4.44 0.47
CA LEU A 155 14.73 5.80 0.81
C LEU A 155 15.87 6.63 1.41
N LYS A 156 16.70 6.04 2.28
CA LYS A 156 17.87 6.70 2.87
C LYS A 156 18.96 6.98 1.84
N SER A 157 19.17 6.09 0.88
CA SER A 157 20.09 6.37 -0.24
C SER A 157 19.58 7.50 -1.12
N TRP A 158 18.27 7.54 -1.38
CA TRP A 158 17.66 8.60 -2.18
C TRP A 158 17.74 9.98 -1.50
N ALA A 159 17.45 10.05 -0.20
CA ALA A 159 17.54 11.29 0.59
C ALA A 159 18.96 11.89 0.67
N LYS A 160 20.01 11.08 0.49
CA LYS A 160 21.41 11.54 0.48
C LYS A 160 21.84 12.16 -0.85
N HIS A 161 21.08 11.94 -1.93
CA HIS A 161 21.39 12.47 -3.25
C HIS A 161 20.56 13.71 -3.62
N GLU A 162 19.53 14.03 -2.84
CA GLU A 162 18.63 15.18 -3.09
C GLU A 162 18.73 16.31 -2.04
N LEU A 163 19.64 16.20 -1.06
CA LEU A 163 20.07 17.27 -0.15
C LEU A 163 21.53 17.67 -0.45
#